data_AF-A0A9P6C6F7-F1
#
_entry.id   AF-A0A9P6C6F7-F1
#
_cell.length_a   1.000
_cell.length_b   1.000
_cell.length_c   1.000
_cell.angle_alpha   90.00
_cell.angle_beta   90.00
_cell.angle_gamma   90.00
#
_symmetry.space_group_name_H-M   'P 1'
#
loop_
_entity.id
_entity.type
_entity.pdbx_description
1 polymer ?
#
loop_
_entity_poly.entity_id
_entity_poly.type
_entity_poly.pdbx_seq_one_letter_code
_entity_poly.pdbx_strand_id
1 'polypeptide(L)' 'FGWDSSKGLGVGEEGRTTHIKVAQKLDMMGIGAAHQKDPNGIAWKQNKDFESLLKRLNEANGSGDSGE' A
#
# COMPACT_ATOMS: atom_id res chain seq x y z
N PHE A 1 -14.13 42.28 14.83
CA PHE A 1 -14.06 41.19 13.83
C PHE A 1 -12.59 40.94 13.52
N GLY A 2 -12.11 39.69 13.62
CA GLY A 2 -10.65 39.40 13.61
C GLY A 2 -10.23 38.10 12.94
N TRP A 3 -11.16 37.31 12.42
CA TRP A 3 -10.86 36.16 11.57
C TRP A 3 -11.89 36.05 10.45
N ASP A 4 -11.42 35.68 9.26
CA ASP A 4 -12.21 35.47 8.04
C ASP A 4 -12.01 34.03 7.57
N SER A 5 -13.11 33.26 7.49
CA SER A 5 -13.10 31.86 7.10
C SER A 5 -12.71 31.60 5.64
N SER A 6 -12.70 32.64 4.80
CA SER A 6 -12.25 32.55 3.41
C SER A 6 -10.73 32.63 3.27
N LYS A 7 -10.03 33.08 4.31
CA LYS A 7 -8.58 33.33 4.32
C LYS A 7 -7.85 32.31 5.16
N GLY A 8 -6.61 32.03 4.77
CA GLY A 8 -5.71 31.21 5.56
C GLY A 8 -5.37 31.89 6.89
N LEU A 9 -5.02 31.08 7.90
CA LEU A 9 -4.43 31.61 9.14
C LEU A 9 -2.98 32.03 8.90
N GLY A 10 -2.48 33.00 9.66
CA GLY A 10 -1.13 33.54 9.52
C GLY A 10 -1.14 35.03 9.17
N VAL A 11 -0.02 35.72 9.39
CA VAL A 11 0.11 37.16 9.13
C VAL A 11 -0.05 37.47 7.64
N GLY A 12 0.32 36.54 6.76
CA GLY A 12 0.18 36.65 5.31
C GLY A 12 -0.98 35.82 4.74
N GLU A 13 -1.89 35.33 5.58
CA GLU A 13 -3.04 34.50 5.18
C GLU A 13 -2.65 33.20 4.44
N GLU A 14 -1.46 32.67 4.73
CA GLU A 14 -0.83 31.54 4.03
C GLU A 14 -1.30 30.15 4.50
N GLY A 15 -2.02 30.09 5.62
CA GLY A 15 -2.55 28.85 6.19
C GLY A 15 -3.56 28.17 5.27
N ARG A 16 -3.69 26.84 5.38
CA ARG A 16 -4.69 26.10 4.60
C ARG A 16 -6.09 26.50 5.05
N THR A 17 -6.97 26.74 4.08
CA THR A 17 -8.41 26.95 4.29
C THR A 17 -9.21 25.65 4.40
N THR A 18 -8.53 24.51 4.18
CA THR A 18 -9.13 23.18 4.21
C THR A 18 -8.35 22.25 5.12
N HIS A 19 -9.06 21.28 5.71
CA HIS A 19 -8.45 20.26 6.54
C HIS A 19 -7.62 19.29 5.70
N ILE A 20 -6.55 18.77 6.31
CA ILE A 20 -5.76 17.70 5.71
C ILE A 20 -6.55 16.40 5.80
N LYS A 21 -6.64 15.67 4.68
CA LYS A 21 -7.20 14.33 4.63
C LYS A 21 -6.06 13.32 4.53
N VAL A 22 -6.18 12.23 5.29
CA VAL A 22 -5.21 11.13 5.30
C VAL A 22 -5.96 9.84 4.99
N ALA A 23 -5.42 9.02 4.10
CA ALA A 23 -5.96 7.69 3.84
C ALA A 23 -5.53 6.75 4.97
N GLN A 24 -6.49 6.09 5.61
CA GLN A 24 -6.20 5.05 6.59
C GLN A 24 -5.92 3.73 5.86
N LYS A 25 -4.82 3.08 6.23
CA LYS A 25 -4.52 1.71 5.78
C LYS A 25 -5.38 0.73 6.57
N LEU A 26 -6.29 0.05 5.88
CA LEU A 26 -7.26 -0.88 6.47
C LEU A 26 -6.97 -2.36 6.15
N ASP A 27 -5.81 -2.64 5.55
CA ASP A 27 -5.42 -3.97 5.11
C ASP A 27 -4.02 -4.34 5.61
N MET A 28 -3.56 -5.53 5.23
CA MET A 28 -2.20 -6.02 5.47
C MET A 28 -1.28 -5.88 4.25
N MET A 29 -1.71 -5.21 3.18
CA MET A 29 -0.89 -5.08 1.95
C MET A 29 0.31 -4.15 2.15
N GLY A 30 1.37 -4.32 1.37
CA GLY A 30 2.50 -3.39 1.41
C GLY A 30 2.10 -1.96 1.01
N ILE A 31 2.83 -0.95 1.47
CA ILE A 31 2.62 0.44 1.02
C ILE A 31 2.84 0.50 -0.52
N GLY A 32 1.90 1.11 -1.24
CA GLY A 32 1.94 1.19 -2.71
C GLY A 32 1.42 -0.06 -3.43
N ALA A 33 1.04 -1.12 -2.71
CA ALA A 33 0.30 -2.22 -3.30
C ALA A 33 -1.17 -1.81 -3.49
N ALA A 34 -1.64 -1.82 -4.72
CA ALA A 34 -3.03 -1.52 -5.02
C ALA A 34 -3.90 -2.77 -4.83
N HIS A 35 -5.11 -2.59 -4.29
CA HIS A 35 -6.15 -3.64 -4.32
C HIS A 35 -6.62 -4.01 -5.74
N GLN A 36 -6.26 -3.18 -6.72
CA GLN A 36 -6.53 -3.47 -8.11
C GLN A 36 -5.63 -4.63 -8.57
N LYS A 37 -6.27 -5.70 -9.05
CA LYS A 37 -5.59 -6.80 -9.75
C LYS A 37 -5.22 -6.35 -11.16
N ASP A 38 -4.43 -5.29 -11.27
CA ASP A 38 -3.87 -4.85 -12.54
C ASP A 38 -2.72 -5.79 -12.91
N PRO A 39 -2.81 -6.53 -14.03
CA PRO A 39 -1.73 -7.39 -14.49
C PRO A 39 -0.41 -6.64 -14.76
N ASN A 40 -0.49 -5.33 -15.02
CA ASN A 40 0.66 -4.45 -15.21
C ASN A 40 1.13 -3.80 -13.90
N GLY A 41 0.40 -4.00 -12.80
CA GLY A 41 0.76 -3.49 -11.49
C GLY A 41 2.02 -4.17 -10.96
N ILE A 42 3.08 -3.39 -10.74
CA ILE A 42 4.39 -3.88 -10.28
C ILE A 42 4.26 -4.74 -9.01
N ALA A 43 3.47 -4.28 -8.03
CA ALA A 43 3.25 -5.00 -6.78
C ALA A 43 2.53 -6.35 -6.97
N TRP A 44 1.57 -6.42 -7.90
CA TRP A 44 0.84 -7.66 -8.20
C TRP A 44 1.75 -8.69 -8.88
N LYS A 45 2.52 -8.24 -9.87
CA LYS A 45 3.49 -9.09 -10.59
C LYS A 45 4.56 -9.64 -9.65
N GLN A 46 5.15 -8.78 -8.82
CA GLN A 46 6.18 -9.19 -7.85
C GLN A 46 5.67 -10.23 -6.85
N ASN A 47 4.45 -10.04 -6.29
CA ASN A 47 3.85 -11.04 -5.40
C ASN A 47 3.64 -12.38 -6.11
N LYS A 48 3.10 -12.36 -7.34
CA LYS A 48 2.85 -13.60 -8.09
C LYS A 48 4.16 -14.35 -8.43
N ASP A 49 5.19 -13.62 -8.82
CA ASP A 49 6.51 -14.17 -9.13
C ASP A 49 7.14 -14.80 -7.87
N PHE A 50 7.02 -14.13 -6.71
CA PHE A 50 7.49 -14.62 -5.42
C PHE A 50 6.76 -15.90 -4.96
N GLU A 51 5.42 -15.91 -5.00
CA GLU A 51 4.61 -17.08 -4.65
C GLU A 51 4.93 -18.29 -5.54
N SER A 52 5.13 -18.05 -6.84
CA SER A 52 5.50 -19.10 -7.79
C SER A 52 6.88 -19.69 -7.48
N LEU A 53 7.84 -18.83 -7.09
CA LEU A 53 9.17 -19.26 -6.67
C LEU A 53 9.11 -20.08 -5.38
N LEU A 54 8.37 -19.62 -4.38
CA LEU A 54 8.19 -20.34 -3.11
C LEU A 54 7.57 -21.71 -3.33
N LYS A 55 6.52 -21.80 -4.15
CA LYS A 55 5.91 -23.08 -4.50
C LYS A 55 6.93 -24.05 -5.09
N ARG A 56 7.72 -23.61 -6.07
CA ARG A 56 8.77 -24.44 -6.70
C ARG A 56 9.82 -24.90 -5.69
N LEU A 57 10.26 -24.04 -4.78
CA LEU A 57 11.26 -24.38 -3.76
C LEU A 57 10.70 -25.38 -2.75
N ASN A 58 9.45 -25.18 -2.32
CA ASN A 58 8.78 -26.10 -1.39
C ASN A 58 8.53 -27.46 -2.03
N GLU A 59 8.18 -27.53 -3.32
CA GLU A 59 8.07 -28.80 -4.05
C GLU A 59 9.43 -29.51 -4.15
N ALA A 60 10.50 -28.77 -4.46
CA ALA A 60 11.85 -29.32 -4.57
C ALA A 60 12.41 -29.83 -3.23
N ASN A 61 12.09 -29.15 -2.11
CA ASN A 61 12.63 -29.47 -0.78
C ASN A 61 11.67 -30.32 0.09
N GLY A 62 10.38 -30.36 -0.24
CA GLY A 62 9.34 -31.08 0.53
C GLY A 62 9.12 -32.52 0.09
N SER A 63 9.75 -32.97 -1.00
CA SER A 63 9.65 -34.34 -1.53
C SER A 63 10.52 -35.37 -0.78
N GLY A 64 11.01 -35.04 0.43
CA GLY A 64 11.98 -35.84 1.18
C GLY A 64 11.48 -36.43 2.50
N ASP A 65 10.22 -36.21 2.89
CA ASP A 65 9.68 -36.63 4.20
C ASP A 65 8.49 -37.62 4.10
N SER A 66 8.29 -38.26 2.95
CA SER A 66 7.34 -39.37 2.79
C SER A 66 8.09 -40.70 2.77
N GLY A 67 8.71 -41.04 3.89
CA GLY A 67 9.46 -42.28 4.11
C GLY A 67 9.15 -42.90 5.47
N GLU A 68 7.88 -43.26 5.68
CA GLU A 68 7.47 -44.41 6.52
C GLU A 68 6.86 -45.48 5.61
#